data_AF-I4HG54-F1
#
_entry.id   AF-I4HG54-F1
#
_cell.length_a   1.000
_cell.length_b   1.000
_cell.length_c   1.000
_cell.angle_alpha   90.00
_cell.angle_beta   90.00
_cell.angle_gamma   90.00
#
_symmetry.space_group_name_H-M   'P 1'
#
loop_
_entity.id
_entity.type
_entity.pdbx_description
1 polymer ?
#
loop_
_entity_poly.entity_id
_entity_poly.type
_entity_poly.pdbx_seq_one_letter_code
_entity_poly.pdbx_strand_id
1 'polypeptide(L)'
;MPKIETKKLLVEGAEELRVIPQLMAANGVTWNRGEEPLNIINCDGVENLLKPKYISTQLKTPNGLTHLGIIIDADEEPDNRWKSLYNACLPNIPSLPQNLPAAGLIMTLESGIKFGVWMMPDNQSRGMLETFLAYLGLAE
;
A
#
# COMPACT_ATOMS: atom_id res chain seq x y z
N MET A 1 22.04 -8.25 15.76
CA MET A 1 21.39 -6.95 15.48
C MET A 1 20.03 -7.25 14.86
N PRO A 2 18.94 -6.55 15.24
CA PRO A 2 17.65 -6.73 14.55
C PRO A 2 17.79 -6.34 13.07
N LYS A 3 17.14 -7.11 12.19
CA LYS A 3 17.10 -6.82 10.75
C LYS A 3 16.43 -5.46 10.55
N ILE A 4 17.16 -4.49 9.97
CA ILE A 4 16.58 -3.18 9.65
C ILE A 4 15.69 -3.38 8.43
N GLU A 5 14.39 -3.19 8.59
CA GLU A 5 13.43 -3.35 7.50
C GLU A 5 13.37 -2.07 6.67
N THR A 6 14.19 -2.05 5.62
CA THR A 6 14.37 -0.89 4.75
C THR A 6 13.30 -0.76 3.67
N LYS A 7 12.45 -1.78 3.49
CA LYS A 7 11.38 -1.80 2.49
C LYS A 7 10.06 -2.14 3.15
N LYS A 8 9.14 -1.19 3.18
CA LYS A 8 7.84 -1.33 3.86
C LYS A 8 6.69 -1.27 2.85
N LEU A 9 5.65 -2.04 3.11
CA LEU A 9 4.39 -2.00 2.39
C LEU A 9 3.26 -1.88 3.41
N LEU A 10 2.59 -0.73 3.43
CA LEU A 10 1.45 -0.50 4.30
C LEU A 10 0.20 -1.05 3.60
N VAL A 11 -0.55 -1.88 4.30
CA VAL A 11 -1.78 -2.49 3.78
C VAL A 11 -2.95 -2.20 4.71
N GLU A 12 -4.14 -2.19 4.15
CA GLU A 12 -5.38 -1.89 4.87
C GLU A 12 -5.74 -2.98 5.88
N GLY A 13 -5.70 -4.25 5.48
CA GLY A 13 -6.19 -5.38 6.27
C GLY A 13 -5.19 -6.52 6.45
N ALA A 14 -5.68 -7.60 7.06
CA ALA A 14 -4.88 -8.79 7.35
C ALA A 14 -4.83 -9.77 6.15
N GLU A 15 -5.77 -9.61 5.22
CA GLU A 15 -5.92 -10.39 4.00
C GLU A 15 -4.72 -10.16 3.07
N GLU A 16 -4.27 -8.92 2.92
CA GLU A 16 -3.08 -8.57 2.13
C GLU A 16 -1.81 -9.26 2.64
N LEU A 17 -1.69 -9.51 3.96
CA LEU A 17 -0.57 -10.25 4.54
C LEU A 17 -0.46 -11.67 3.98
N ARG A 18 -1.57 -12.21 3.45
CA ARG A 18 -1.65 -13.52 2.81
C ARG A 18 -1.69 -13.44 1.29
N VAL A 19 -2.32 -12.43 0.69
CA VAL A 19 -2.47 -12.38 -0.78
C VAL A 19 -1.19 -11.88 -1.46
N ILE A 20 -0.56 -10.85 -0.89
CA ILE A 20 0.59 -10.19 -1.54
C ILE A 20 1.79 -11.13 -1.69
N PRO A 21 2.23 -11.90 -0.67
CA PRO A 21 3.38 -12.77 -0.85
C PRO A 21 3.13 -13.82 -1.96
N GLN A 22 1.88 -14.26 -2.11
CA GLN A 22 1.47 -15.27 -3.08
C GLN A 22 1.50 -14.67 -4.49
N LEU A 23 1.03 -13.43 -4.65
CA LEU A 23 1.15 -12.68 -5.91
C LEU A 23 2.62 -12.41 -6.26
N MET A 24 3.45 -12.04 -5.29
CA MET A 24 4.88 -11.82 -5.50
C MET A 24 5.57 -13.10 -5.99
N ALA A 25 5.33 -14.23 -5.33
CA ALA A 25 5.87 -15.52 -5.74
C ALA A 25 5.36 -15.96 -7.13
N ALA A 26 4.07 -15.79 -7.41
CA ALA A 26 3.49 -16.10 -8.72
C ALA A 26 4.08 -15.25 -9.86
N ASN A 27 4.59 -14.06 -9.55
CA ASN A 27 5.27 -13.16 -10.48
C ASN A 27 6.81 -13.28 -10.44
N GLY A 28 7.33 -14.39 -9.92
CA GLY A 28 8.75 -14.73 -9.98
C GLY A 28 9.63 -14.05 -8.91
N VAL A 29 9.04 -13.40 -7.92
CA VAL A 29 9.79 -12.89 -6.77
C VAL A 29 9.94 -14.01 -5.74
N THR A 30 11.14 -14.57 -5.62
CA THR A 30 11.44 -15.67 -4.69
C THR A 30 12.30 -15.19 -3.53
N TRP A 31 12.10 -15.73 -2.33
CA TRP A 31 12.93 -15.45 -1.16
C TRP A 31 13.00 -16.67 -0.23
N ASN A 32 14.03 -16.72 0.62
CA ASN A 32 14.11 -17.70 1.69
C ASN A 32 13.28 -17.23 2.89
N ARG A 33 12.78 -18.17 3.71
CA ARG A 33 12.07 -17.83 4.95
C ARG A 33 12.91 -16.94 5.86
N GLY A 34 12.37 -15.81 6.31
CA GLY A 34 13.10 -14.80 7.10
C GLY A 34 13.85 -13.76 6.26
N GLU A 35 13.87 -13.93 4.93
CA GLU A 35 14.45 -13.00 3.95
C GLU A 35 13.37 -12.34 3.09
N GLU A 36 12.19 -12.10 3.68
CA GLU A 36 11.07 -11.49 2.99
C GLU A 36 11.51 -10.17 2.32
N PRO A 37 11.16 -9.96 1.04
CA PRO A 37 11.63 -8.82 0.26
C PRO A 37 11.02 -7.50 0.70
N LEU A 38 9.87 -7.54 1.37
CA LEU A 38 9.12 -6.42 1.90
C LEU A 38 8.66 -6.77 3.32
N ASN A 39 8.73 -5.81 4.23
CA ASN A 39 7.95 -5.87 5.46
C ASN A 39 6.54 -5.34 5.17
N ILE A 40 5.55 -6.22 5.23
CA ILE A 40 4.14 -5.89 5.04
C ILE A 40 3.50 -5.58 6.39
N ILE A 41 2.96 -4.37 6.52
CA ILE A 41 2.44 -3.83 7.78
C ILE A 41 0.93 -3.62 7.61
N ASN A 42 0.15 -4.46 8.30
CA ASN A 42 -1.29 -4.24 8.44
C ASN A 42 -1.54 -2.99 9.30
N CYS A 43 -2.33 -2.06 8.78
CA CYS A 43 -2.69 -0.82 9.47
C CYS A 43 -3.98 -0.93 10.29
N ASP A 44 -4.66 -2.07 10.25
CA ASP A 44 -5.95 -2.33 10.89
C ASP A 44 -7.02 -1.32 10.43
N GLY A 45 -7.15 -1.17 9.12
CA GLY A 45 -8.12 -0.31 8.43
C GLY A 45 -7.53 0.97 7.84
N VAL A 46 -8.16 1.46 6.76
CA VAL A 46 -7.74 2.68 6.06
C VAL A 46 -7.72 3.92 6.96
N GLU A 47 -8.64 3.99 7.93
CA GLU A 47 -8.71 5.12 8.87
C GLU A 47 -7.39 5.29 9.64
N ASN A 48 -6.77 4.19 10.07
CA ASN A 48 -5.51 4.20 10.79
C ASN A 48 -4.34 4.58 9.88
N LEU A 49 -4.33 4.08 8.65
CA LEU A 49 -3.31 4.42 7.63
C LEU A 49 -3.35 5.92 7.32
N LEU A 50 -4.55 6.48 7.20
CA LEU A 50 -4.80 7.89 6.87
C LEU A 50 -4.74 8.82 8.09
N LYS A 51 -4.49 8.30 9.31
CA LYS A 51 -4.34 9.15 10.50
C LYS A 51 -3.29 10.23 10.25
N PRO A 52 -3.54 11.46 10.75
CA PRO A 52 -2.58 12.54 10.63
C PRO A 52 -1.19 12.09 11.07
N LYS A 53 -0.19 12.37 10.22
CA LYS A 53 1.22 12.06 10.44
C LYS A 53 1.61 10.58 10.37
N TYR A 54 0.70 9.60 10.23
CA TYR A 54 1.10 8.18 10.21
C TYR A 54 2.10 7.89 9.07
N ILE A 55 1.75 8.24 7.83
CA ILE A 55 2.63 8.12 6.67
C ILE A 55 3.93 8.93 6.86
N SER A 56 3.81 10.15 7.42
CA SER A 56 4.99 11.00 7.68
C SER A 56 5.96 10.36 8.68
N THR A 57 5.46 9.63 9.67
CA THR A 57 6.26 8.90 10.65
C THR A 57 6.99 7.73 9.99
N GLN A 58 6.33 7.03 9.05
CA GLN A 58 7.00 5.99 8.27
C GLN A 58 8.15 6.58 7.46
N LEU A 59 7.92 7.69 6.74
CA LEU A 59 8.94 8.37 5.93
C LEU A 59 10.11 8.93 6.76
N LYS A 60 9.84 9.37 8.00
CA LYS A 60 10.85 9.96 8.90
C LYS A 60 11.47 8.94 9.86
N THR A 61 11.10 7.66 9.76
CA THR A 61 11.63 6.62 10.65
C THR A 61 13.16 6.62 10.51
N PRO A 62 13.91 6.91 11.59
CA PRO A 62 15.35 6.84 11.55
C PRO A 62 15.75 5.40 11.21
N ASN A 63 16.64 5.24 10.22
CA ASN A 63 17.30 4.00 9.77
C ASN A 63 16.85 3.45 8.41
N GLY A 64 17.29 4.12 7.33
CA GLY A 64 17.56 3.44 6.07
C GLY A 64 16.34 2.97 5.28
N LEU A 65 15.15 3.55 5.50
CA LEU A 65 14.01 3.31 4.61
C LEU A 65 14.41 3.67 3.17
N THR A 66 14.28 2.69 2.29
CA THR A 66 14.56 2.81 0.85
C THR A 66 13.29 2.70 0.02
N HIS A 67 12.26 1.99 0.53
CA HIS A 67 11.01 1.78 -0.18
C HIS A 67 9.82 1.92 0.77
N LEU A 68 8.80 2.65 0.34
CA LEU A 68 7.50 2.72 1.01
C LEU A 68 6.40 2.52 -0.03
N GLY A 69 5.70 1.40 0.06
CA GLY A 69 4.48 1.13 -0.70
C GLY A 69 3.23 1.30 0.16
N ILE A 70 2.11 1.58 -0.49
CA ILE A 70 0.77 1.60 0.11
C ILE A 70 -0.18 0.82 -0.79
N ILE A 71 -0.96 -0.10 -0.21
CA ILE A 71 -2.09 -0.76 -0.86
C ILE A 71 -3.34 -0.50 -0.01
N ILE A 72 -4.39 0.01 -0.63
CA ILE A 72 -5.68 0.30 -0.01
C ILE A 72 -6.81 -0.16 -0.93
N ASP A 73 -7.98 -0.44 -0.38
CA ASP A 73 -9.16 -0.71 -1.17
C ASP A 73 -9.78 0.58 -1.70
N ALA A 74 -10.46 0.52 -2.84
CA ALA A 74 -11.23 1.66 -3.34
C ALA A 74 -12.59 1.83 -2.65
N ASP A 75 -13.11 0.75 -2.04
CA ASP A 75 -14.47 0.65 -1.51
C ASP A 75 -15.51 1.15 -2.52
N GLU A 76 -16.39 2.09 -2.15
CA GLU A 76 -17.45 2.59 -3.04
C GLU A 76 -17.05 3.84 -3.84
N GLU A 77 -16.08 4.63 -3.34
CA GLU A 77 -15.72 5.93 -3.90
C GLU A 77 -14.19 6.05 -4.13
N PRO A 78 -13.66 5.47 -5.23
CA PRO A 78 -12.24 5.46 -5.55
C PRO A 78 -11.59 6.86 -5.55
N ASP A 79 -12.28 7.86 -6.09
CA ASP A 79 -11.78 9.23 -6.16
C ASP A 79 -11.65 9.87 -4.76
N ASN A 80 -12.62 9.64 -3.88
CA ASN A 80 -12.59 10.15 -2.51
C ASN A 80 -11.53 9.42 -1.68
N ARG A 81 -11.36 8.12 -1.90
CA ARG A 81 -10.28 7.32 -1.31
C ARG A 81 -8.91 7.84 -1.70
N TRP A 82 -8.66 8.01 -2.99
CA TRP A 82 -7.41 8.58 -3.49
C TRP A 82 -7.17 10.00 -2.96
N LYS A 83 -8.19 10.87 -2.99
CA LYS A 83 -8.09 12.23 -2.45
C LYS A 83 -7.71 12.26 -0.97
N SER A 84 -8.24 11.32 -0.19
CA SER A 84 -7.93 11.22 1.24
C SER A 84 -6.47 10.79 1.46
N LEU A 85 -5.98 9.80 0.71
CA LEU A 85 -4.57 9.41 0.73
C LEU A 85 -3.65 10.54 0.23
N TYR A 86 -4.03 11.20 -0.85
CA TYR A 86 -3.31 12.35 -1.41
C TYR A 86 -3.10 13.42 -0.35
N ASN A 87 -4.16 13.82 0.35
CA ASN A 87 -4.10 14.81 1.42
C ASN A 87 -3.21 14.37 2.60
N ALA A 88 -3.21 13.07 2.95
CA ALA A 88 -2.36 12.54 4.01
C ALA A 88 -0.86 12.55 3.61
N CYS A 89 -0.56 12.34 2.33
CA CYS A 89 0.80 12.32 1.78
C CYS A 89 1.37 13.70 1.46
N LEU A 90 0.52 14.63 0.99
CA LEU A 90 0.92 15.94 0.46
C LEU A 90 1.92 16.72 1.33
N PRO A 91 1.81 16.75 2.68
CA PRO A 91 2.76 17.48 3.52
C PRO A 91 4.21 16.98 3.46
N ASN A 92 4.44 15.74 3.00
CA ASN A 92 5.78 15.15 2.89
C ASN A 92 6.13 14.74 1.46
N ILE A 93 5.14 14.70 0.57
CA ILE A 93 5.30 14.34 -0.85
C ILE A 93 4.58 15.40 -1.70
N PRO A 94 5.14 16.61 -1.86
CA PRO A 94 4.50 17.68 -2.63
C PRO A 94 4.37 17.36 -4.12
N SER A 95 5.20 16.44 -4.63
CA SER A 95 5.25 16.00 -6.02
C SER A 95 4.25 14.87 -6.34
N LEU A 96 3.40 14.48 -5.39
CA LEU A 96 2.38 13.46 -5.61
C LEU A 96 1.39 13.93 -6.70
N PRO A 97 1.02 13.07 -7.67
CA PRO A 97 0.05 13.47 -8.69
C PRO A 97 -1.34 13.64 -8.09
N GLN A 98 -2.13 14.59 -8.60
CA GLN A 98 -3.51 14.80 -8.12
C GLN A 98 -4.44 13.64 -8.44
N ASN A 99 -4.17 12.90 -9.53
CA ASN A 99 -4.93 11.70 -9.92
C ASN A 99 -4.03 10.47 -9.82
N LEU A 100 -4.55 9.36 -9.31
CA LEU A 100 -3.84 8.09 -9.29
C LEU A 100 -3.73 7.56 -10.73
N PRO A 101 -2.52 7.28 -11.25
CA PRO A 101 -2.39 6.67 -12.57
C PRO A 101 -3.05 5.29 -12.62
N ALA A 102 -3.74 4.98 -13.72
CA ALA A 102 -4.41 3.68 -13.90
C ALA A 102 -3.45 2.47 -13.81
N ALA A 103 -2.17 2.67 -14.15
CA ALA A 103 -1.12 1.66 -14.02
C ALA A 103 -0.57 1.50 -12.59
N GLY A 104 -1.12 2.22 -11.61
CA GLY A 104 -0.55 2.38 -10.28
C GLY A 104 0.53 3.46 -10.26
N LEU A 105 0.87 3.91 -9.05
CA LEU A 105 1.91 4.93 -8.85
C LEU A 105 3.20 4.28 -8.37
N ILE A 106 4.31 4.59 -9.03
CA ILE A 106 5.67 4.38 -8.53
C ILE A 106 6.49 5.62 -8.86
N MET A 107 7.12 6.22 -7.86
CA MET A 107 8.00 7.38 -8.03
C MET A 107 9.17 7.35 -7.05
N THR A 108 10.20 8.14 -7.30
CA THR A 108 11.30 8.35 -6.37
C THR A 108 11.17 9.74 -5.75
N LEU A 109 11.15 9.80 -4.42
CA LEU A 109 11.10 11.05 -3.67
C LEU A 109 12.46 11.75 -3.70
N GLU A 110 12.48 13.05 -3.38
CA GLU A 110 13.74 13.81 -3.26
C GLU A 110 14.71 13.21 -2.22
N SER A 111 14.16 12.53 -1.20
CA SER A 111 14.94 11.78 -0.21
C SER A 111 15.60 10.50 -0.75
N GLY A 112 15.32 10.11 -2.01
CA GLY A 112 15.76 8.87 -2.62
C GLY A 112 14.87 7.65 -2.33
N ILE A 113 13.84 7.81 -1.49
CA ILE A 113 12.88 6.73 -1.19
C ILE A 113 12.06 6.42 -2.44
N LYS A 114 11.97 5.14 -2.82
CA LYS A 114 11.01 4.67 -3.82
C LYS A 114 9.64 4.56 -3.17
N PHE A 115 8.72 5.42 -3.58
CA PHE A 115 7.35 5.48 -3.09
C PHE A 115 6.40 4.87 -4.11
N GLY A 116 5.42 4.09 -3.66
CA GLY A 116 4.42 3.53 -4.54
C GLY A 116 3.04 3.43 -3.89
N VAL A 117 2.00 3.53 -4.73
CA VAL A 117 0.62 3.34 -4.32
C VAL A 117 -0.10 2.47 -5.34
N TRP A 118 -0.85 1.51 -4.84
CA TRP A 118 -1.87 0.80 -5.60
C TRP A 118 -3.19 0.89 -4.84
N MET A 119 -4.28 1.16 -5.56
CA MET A 119 -5.62 1.11 -5.01
C MET A 119 -6.34 -0.07 -5.65
N MET A 120 -6.77 -1.04 -4.84
CA MET A 120 -7.50 -2.18 -5.35
C MET A 120 -8.85 -1.76 -5.93
N PRO A 121 -9.36 -2.47 -6.97
CA PRO A 121 -8.72 -3.61 -7.62
C PRO A 121 -7.70 -3.21 -8.71
N ASP A 122 -7.86 -2.03 -9.32
CA ASP A 122 -7.19 -1.65 -10.58
C ASP A 122 -6.83 -0.15 -10.66
N ASN A 123 -6.81 0.54 -9.52
CA ASN A 123 -6.60 1.98 -9.35
C ASN A 123 -7.73 2.91 -9.83
N GLN A 124 -8.83 2.38 -10.36
CA GLN A 124 -9.90 3.20 -10.96
C GLN A 124 -11.30 2.76 -10.52
N SER A 125 -11.53 1.45 -10.45
CA SER A 125 -12.79 0.83 -10.13
C SER A 125 -13.01 0.77 -8.62
N ARG A 126 -14.27 0.67 -8.24
CA ARG A 126 -14.71 0.42 -6.86
C ARG A 126 -14.52 -1.05 -6.49
N GLY A 127 -14.41 -1.33 -5.20
CA GLY A 127 -14.44 -2.67 -4.63
C GLY A 127 -13.16 -3.13 -3.95
N MET A 128 -13.26 -4.31 -3.36
CA MET A 128 -12.21 -5.05 -2.63
C MET A 128 -12.35 -6.54 -2.97
N LEU A 129 -11.31 -7.34 -2.72
CA LEU A 129 -11.30 -8.75 -3.09
C LEU A 129 -12.34 -9.56 -2.29
N GLU A 130 -12.54 -9.22 -1.03
CA GLU A 130 -13.41 -9.88 -0.06
C GLU A 130 -14.86 -9.80 -0.50
N THR A 131 -15.30 -8.60 -0.89
CA THR A 131 -16.67 -8.37 -1.36
C THR A 131 -16.95 -9.14 -2.64
N PHE A 132 -16.00 -9.17 -3.58
CA PHE A 132 -16.12 -9.98 -4.79
C PHE A 132 -16.24 -11.48 -4.47
N LEU A 133 -15.37 -12.02 -3.61
CA LEU A 133 -15.39 -13.43 -3.24
C LEU A 133 -16.65 -13.82 -2.44
N ALA A 134 -17.12 -12.93 -1.55
CA ALA A 134 -18.35 -13.13 -0.80
C ALA A 134 -19.56 -13.18 -1.73
N TYR A 135 -19.70 -12.22 -2.67
CA TYR A 135 -20.79 -12.24 -3.63
C TYR A 135 -20.73 -13.43 -4.60
N LEU A 136 -19.53 -13.85 -5.00
CA LEU A 136 -19.36 -15.03 -5.85
C LEU A 136 -19.79 -16.32 -5.13
N GLY A 137 -19.51 -16.42 -3.82
CA GLY A 137 -19.87 -17.58 -2.99
C GLY A 137 -21.34 -17.63 -2.56
N LEU A 138 -22.08 -16.52 -2.72
CA LEU A 138 -23.49 -16.37 -2.34
C LEU A 138 -24.46 -16.60 -3.52
N ALA A 139 -24.09 -17.44 -4.50
CA ALA A 139 -25.04 -17.85 -5.54
C ALA A 139 -26.28 -18.51 -4.90
N GLU A 140 -27.46 -17.95 -5.15
CA GLU A 140 -28.75 -18.63 -5.00
C GLU A 140 -28.92 -19.73 -6.05
#